data_AF-A0A7S3LJE6-F1
#
_entry.id   AF-A0A7S3LJE6-F1
#
_cell.length_a   1.000
_cell.length_b   1.000
_cell.length_c   1.000
_cell.angle_alpha   90.00
_cell.angle_beta   90.00
_cell.angle_gamma   90.00
#
_symmetry.space_group_name_H-M   'P 1'
#
loop_
_entity.id
_entity.type
_entity.pdbx_description
1 polymer ?
#
loop_
_entity_poly.entity_id
_entity_poly.type
_entity_poly.pdbx_seq_one_letter_code
_entity_poly.pdbx_strand_id
1 'polypeptide(L)'
;KESKLRKSVHNELCNLRGNIRVLCRVRPILDMEADSSECIQFPADGEVSIHTDEVTSKTFEFDSVYTPGSTQDQVFEDIAALVTSTLDGYNVCIFAYGQTGSGK
;
A
#
# COMPACT_ATOMS: atom_id res chain seq x y z
N LYS A 1 14.11 -6.73 30.50
CA LYS A 1 14.52 -7.89 29.69
C LYS A 1 13.52 -8.13 28.55
N GLU A 2 12.22 -8.17 28.87
CA GLU A 2 11.12 -8.30 27.90
C GLU A 2 11.11 -7.24 26.78
N SER A 3 11.28 -5.95 27.12
CA SER A 3 11.33 -4.87 26.12
C SER A 3 12.42 -5.06 25.04
N LYS A 4 13.60 -5.59 25.41
CA LYS A 4 14.67 -5.84 24.44
C LYS A 4 14.34 -7.01 23.50
N LEU A 5 13.70 -8.06 24.02
CA LEU A 5 13.27 -9.19 23.21
C LEU A 5 12.17 -8.77 22.22
N ARG A 6 11.18 -7.99 22.67
CA ARG A 6 10.13 -7.44 21.81
C ARG A 6 10.73 -6.65 20.64
N LYS A 7 11.67 -5.75 20.91
CA LYS A 7 12.36 -4.96 19.87
C LYS A 7 13.08 -5.84 18.86
N SER A 8 13.81 -6.87 19.33
CA SER A 8 14.56 -7.79 18.46
C SER A 8 13.63 -8.56 17.52
N VAL A 9 12.56 -9.16 18.08
CA VAL A 9 11.59 -9.93 17.29
C VAL A 9 10.84 -9.03 16.31
N HIS A 10 10.44 -7.83 16.74
CA HIS A 10 9.78 -6.85 15.88
C HIS A 10 10.64 -6.45 14.69
N ASN A 11 11.93 -6.19 14.93
CA ASN A 11 12.87 -5.82 13.87
C ASN A 11 13.10 -6.99 12.90
N GLU A 12 13.23 -8.22 13.40
CA GLU A 12 13.37 -9.41 12.57
C GLU A 12 12.12 -9.62 11.69
N LEU A 13 10.93 -9.44 12.25
CA LEU A 13 9.67 -9.53 11.50
C LEU A 13 9.57 -8.45 10.42
N CYS A 14 9.98 -7.21 10.72
CA CYS A 14 10.03 -6.14 9.71
C CYS A 14 11.03 -6.46 8.60
N ASN A 15 12.22 -6.98 8.93
CA ASN A 15 13.23 -7.35 7.95
C ASN A 15 12.75 -8.50 7.04
N LEU A 16 12.07 -9.50 7.60
CA LEU A 16 11.51 -10.62 6.85
C LEU A 16 10.40 -10.18 5.89
N ARG A 17 9.62 -9.15 6.26
CA ARG A 17 8.63 -8.52 5.38
C ARG A 17 9.25 -7.63 4.28
N GLY A 18 10.55 -7.37 4.33
CA GLY A 18 11.25 -6.50 3.39
C GLY A 18 11.45 -5.09 3.92
N ASN A 19 12.70 -4.60 3.79
CA ASN A 19 13.09 -3.26 4.22
C ASN A 19 12.56 -2.15 3.30
N ILE A 20 12.18 -2.51 2.08
CA ILE A 20 11.54 -1.63 1.10
C ILE A 20 10.23 -2.30 0.74
N ARG A 21 9.13 -1.56 0.86
CA ARG A 21 7.78 -2.03 0.54
C ARG A 21 7.09 -1.00 -0.34
N VAL A 22 6.44 -1.46 -1.39
CA VAL A 22 5.65 -0.67 -2.34
C VAL A 22 4.20 -1.09 -2.20
N LEU A 23 3.39 -0.17 -1.66
CA LEU A 23 1.96 -0.37 -1.52
C LEU A 23 1.23 0.45 -2.58
N CYS A 24 0.31 -0.18 -3.30
CA CYS A 24 -0.55 0.51 -4.26
C CYS A 24 -1.90 0.80 -3.60
N ARG A 25 -2.41 2.02 -3.77
CA ARG A 25 -3.75 2.38 -3.30
C ARG A 25 -4.54 3.05 -4.41
N VAL A 26 -5.69 2.46 -4.73
CA VAL A 26 -6.65 3.00 -5.68
C VAL A 26 -7.74 3.71 -4.89
N ARG A 27 -7.93 5.00 -5.13
CA ARG A 27 -8.97 5.79 -4.47
C ARG A 27 -10.36 5.49 -5.07
N PRO A 28 -11.45 5.69 -4.32
CA PRO A 28 -12.79 5.67 -4.89
C PRO A 28 -12.99 6.79 -5.92
N ILE A 29 -13.90 6.52 -6.86
CA ILE A 29 -14.42 7.49 -7.82
C ILE A 29 -15.21 8.55 -7.04
N LEU A 30 -14.95 9.82 -7.34
CA LEU A 30 -15.69 10.93 -6.74
C LEU A 30 -16.98 11.17 -7.52
N ASP A 31 -18.00 11.75 -6.87
CA ASP A 31 -19.29 12.03 -7.51
C ASP A 31 -19.15 12.90 -8.78
N MET A 32 -18.13 13.77 -8.83
CA MET A 32 -17.83 14.62 -9.99
C MET A 32 -17.24 13.85 -11.18
N GLU A 33 -16.85 12.59 -10.99
CA GLU A 33 -16.16 11.73 -11.96
C GLU A 33 -17.03 10.54 -12.39
N ALA A 34 -18.30 10.51 -11.99
CA ALA A 34 -19.21 9.37 -12.19
C ALA A 34 -19.41 8.96 -13.66
N ASP A 35 -19.20 9.89 -14.61
CA ASP A 35 -19.28 9.61 -16.05
C ASP A 35 -17.98 9.00 -16.63
N SER A 36 -16.95 8.81 -15.81
CA SER A 36 -15.66 8.25 -16.23
C SER A 36 -15.70 6.72 -16.18
N SER A 37 -15.20 6.08 -17.24
CA SER A 37 -15.06 4.63 -17.30
C SER A 37 -13.94 4.12 -16.38
N GLU A 38 -14.23 3.10 -15.56
CA GLU A 38 -13.22 2.38 -14.78
C GLU A 38 -12.24 1.65 -15.71
N CYS A 39 -10.94 1.92 -15.55
CA CYS A 39 -9.87 1.28 -16.33
C CYS A 39 -9.04 0.29 -15.50
N ILE A 40 -9.43 0.01 -14.26
CA ILE A 40 -8.63 -0.76 -13.29
C ILE A 40 -9.37 -2.04 -12.88
N GLN A 41 -8.65 -3.14 -12.80
CA GLN A 41 -9.11 -4.43 -12.26
C GLN A 41 -8.12 -4.99 -11.24
N PHE A 42 -8.62 -5.82 -10.34
CA PHE A 42 -7.85 -6.47 -9.27
C PHE A 42 -7.93 -8.00 -9.46
N PRO A 43 -7.03 -8.59 -10.26
CA PRO A 43 -7.12 -10.02 -10.60
C PRO A 43 -6.74 -10.94 -9.44
N ALA A 44 -5.82 -10.50 -8.57
CA ALA A 44 -5.34 -11.23 -7.41
C ALA A 44 -4.87 -10.28 -6.30
N ASP A 45 -4.66 -10.82 -5.10
CA ASP A 45 -4.09 -10.06 -3.99
C ASP A 45 -2.67 -9.61 -4.33
N GLY A 46 -2.40 -8.31 -4.19
CA GLY A 46 -1.10 -7.73 -4.57
C GLY A 46 -0.97 -7.39 -6.06
N GLU A 47 -1.98 -7.69 -6.89
CA GLU A 47 -1.98 -7.37 -8.32
C GLU A 47 -2.99 -6.29 -8.70
N VAL A 48 -2.59 -5.41 -9.61
CA VAL A 48 -3.48 -4.44 -10.26
C VAL A 48 -3.29 -4.48 -11.76
N SER A 49 -4.39 -4.56 -12.51
CA SER A 49 -4.40 -4.58 -13.96
C SER A 49 -5.05 -3.32 -14.50
N ILE A 50 -4.37 -2.63 -15.43
CA ILE A 50 -4.85 -1.40 -16.07
C ILE A 50 -5.17 -1.70 -17.53
N HIS A 51 -6.40 -1.44 -17.93
CA HIS A 51 -6.90 -1.57 -19.29
C HIS A 51 -6.76 -0.23 -20.02
N THR A 52 -5.99 -0.21 -21.11
CA THR A 52 -5.81 1.01 -21.92
C THR A 52 -6.75 1.01 -23.12
N ASP A 53 -6.90 -0.14 -23.79
CA ASP A 53 -7.84 -0.39 -24.89
C ASP A 53 -8.46 -1.80 -24.72
N GLU A 54 -9.44 -2.18 -25.57
CA GLU A 54 -10.11 -3.50 -25.52
C GLU A 54 -9.15 -4.71 -25.64
N VAL A 55 -7.91 -4.50 -26.07
CA VAL A 55 -6.93 -5.56 -26.38
C VAL A 55 -5.71 -5.52 -25.46
N THR A 56 -5.45 -4.40 -24.77
CA THR A 56 -4.19 -4.15 -24.05
C THR A 56 -4.44 -3.88 -22.57
N SER A 57 -4.13 -4.89 -21.76
CA SER A 57 -4.07 -4.81 -20.30
C SER A 57 -2.62 -4.92 -19.81
N LYS A 58 -2.23 -4.10 -18.84
CA LYS A 58 -0.94 -4.22 -18.14
C LYS A 58 -1.18 -4.54 -16.67
N THR A 59 -0.62 -5.66 -16.21
CA THR A 59 -0.67 -6.06 -14.80
C THR A 59 0.63 -5.67 -14.09
N PHE A 60 0.47 -5.19 -12.86
CA PHE A 60 1.55 -4.78 -11.97
C PHE A 60 1.38 -5.49 -10.62
N GLU A 61 2.49 -5.96 -10.07
CA GLU A 61 2.56 -6.60 -8.76
C GLU A 61 3.16 -5.64 -7.72
N PHE A 62 2.60 -5.65 -6.52
CA PHE A 62 2.96 -4.82 -5.38
C PHE A 62 2.97 -5.66 -4.10
N ASP A 63 3.63 -5.18 -3.03
CA ASP A 63 3.59 -5.85 -1.73
C ASP A 63 2.18 -5.90 -1.15
N SER A 64 1.36 -4.89 -1.46
CA SER A 64 -0.06 -4.84 -1.12
C SER A 64 -0.80 -3.90 -2.07
N VAL A 65 -2.04 -4.25 -2.41
CA VAL A 65 -2.93 -3.42 -3.25
C VAL A 65 -4.21 -3.14 -2.47
N TYR A 66 -4.48 -1.86 -2.22
CA TYR A 66 -5.70 -1.37 -1.58
C TYR A 66 -6.69 -0.90 -2.65
N THR A 67 -7.88 -1.46 -2.62
CA THR A 67 -8.95 -1.16 -3.58
C THR A 67 -9.72 0.10 -3.14
N PRO A 68 -10.62 0.64 -3.99
CA PRO A 68 -11.48 1.76 -3.62
C PRO A 68 -12.27 1.59 -2.32
N GLY A 69 -12.58 0.35 -1.93
CA GLY A 69 -13.29 0.02 -0.69
C GLY A 69 -12.38 -0.03 0.55
N SER A 70 -11.07 0.06 0.40
CA SER A 70 -10.13 -0.03 1.52
C SER A 70 -10.15 1.24 2.37
N THR A 71 -10.24 1.02 3.68
CA THR A 71 -10.31 2.10 4.69
C THR A 71 -8.91 2.61 5.07
N GLN A 72 -8.87 3.79 5.68
CA GLN A 72 -7.61 4.34 6.24
C GLN A 72 -7.01 3.43 7.30
N ASP A 73 -7.85 2.78 8.12
CA ASP A 73 -7.39 1.92 9.21
C ASP A 73 -6.69 0.68 8.65
N GLN A 74 -7.23 0.06 7.61
CA GLN A 74 -6.60 -1.07 6.91
C GLN A 74 -5.24 -0.69 6.33
N VAL A 75 -5.12 0.49 5.72
CA VAL A 75 -3.82 0.98 5.21
C VAL A 75 -2.85 1.24 6.36
N PHE A 76 -3.33 1.78 7.49
CA PHE A 76 -2.50 2.07 8.65
C PHE A 76 -1.99 0.81 9.34
N GLU A 77 -2.78 -0.27 9.41
CA GLU A 77 -2.37 -1.54 10.03
C GLU A 77 -1.06 -2.09 9.43
N ASP A 78 -0.88 -1.98 8.11
CA ASP A 78 0.35 -2.44 7.44
C ASP A 78 1.56 -1.51 7.64
N ILE A 79 1.31 -0.25 7.98
CA ILE A 79 2.33 0.77 8.24
C ILE A 79 2.66 0.87 9.74
N ALA A 80 1.75 0.47 10.63
CA ALA A 80 1.89 0.58 12.07
C ALA A 80 3.16 -0.11 12.62
N ALA A 81 3.57 -1.21 11.98
CA ALA A 81 4.81 -1.90 12.31
C ALA A 81 6.04 -0.99 12.09
N LEU A 82 6.06 -0.19 11.02
CA LEU A 82 7.14 0.76 10.75
C LEU A 82 7.15 1.90 11.76
N VAL A 83 5.97 2.42 12.14
CA VAL A 83 5.86 3.45 13.19
C VAL A 83 6.46 2.95 14.51
N THR A 84 6.21 1.69 14.85
CA THR A 84 6.83 1.04 16.02
C THR A 84 8.35 0.97 15.89
N SER A 85 8.87 0.66 14.70
CA SER A 85 10.32 0.66 14.44
C SER A 85 10.93 2.05 14.66
N THR A 86 10.23 3.12 14.30
CA THR A 86 10.67 4.49 14.58
C THR A 86 10.79 4.76 16.09
N LEU A 87 9.79 4.32 16.88
CA LEU A 87 9.83 4.43 18.35
C LEU A 87 10.95 3.59 18.98
N ASP A 88 11.36 2.52 18.29
CA ASP A 88 12.45 1.65 18.73
C ASP A 88 13.84 2.15 18.32
N GLY A 89 13.93 3.29 17.61
CA GLY A 89 15.17 3.98 17.25
C GLY A 89 15.66 3.70 15.83
N TYR A 90 14.82 3.14 14.96
CA TYR A 90 15.15 2.91 13.56
C TYR A 90 14.69 4.08 12.68
N ASN A 91 15.50 4.38 11.67
CA ASN A 91 15.12 5.37 10.65
C ASN A 91 14.11 4.73 9.70
N VAL A 92 12.96 5.38 9.55
CA VAL A 92 11.88 4.96 8.65
C VAL A 92 11.54 6.11 7.73
N CYS A 93 11.27 5.81 6.46
CA CYS A 93 10.82 6.78 5.49
C CYS A 93 9.58 6.25 4.78
N ILE A 94 8.55 7.10 4.66
CA ILE A 94 7.29 6.79 3.98
C ILE A 94 7.09 7.85 2.91
N PHE A 95 6.89 7.41 1.67
CA PHE A 95 6.59 8.28 0.54
C PHE A 95 5.19 7.99 0.01
N ALA A 96 4.42 9.05 -0.25
CA ALA A 96 3.21 8.97 -1.04
C ALA A 96 3.54 9.48 -2.45
N TYR A 97 3.32 8.65 -3.46
CA TYR A 97 3.62 8.98 -4.87
C TYR A 97 2.37 8.83 -5.73
N GLY A 98 2.19 9.74 -6.69
CA GLY A 98 1.05 9.76 -7.61
C GLY A 98 0.80 11.15 -8.19
N GLN A 99 -0.06 11.24 -9.19
CA GLN A 99 -0.47 12.51 -9.81
C GLN A 99 -1.28 13.41 -8.86
N THR A 100 -1.50 14.67 -9.23
CA THR A 100 -2.43 15.55 -8.50
C THR A 100 -3.84 14.94 -8.51
N GLY A 101 -4.51 14.92 -7.35
CA GLY A 101 -5.83 14.31 -7.20
C GLY A 101 -5.84 12.78 -7.00
N SER A 102 -4.68 12.13 -6.85
CA SER A 102 -4.59 10.68 -6.66
C SER A 102 -4.85 10.18 -5.22
N GLY A 103 -4.97 11.08 -4.24
CA GLY A 103 -5.12 10.71 -2.83
C GLY A 103 -3.81 10.39 -2.10
N LYS A 104 -2.70 11.02 -2.51
CA LYS A 104 -1.55 11.25 -1.61
C LYS A 104 -2.00 12.15 -0.47
#